data_AF-A0A6A8DEP5-F1
#
_entry.id   AF-A0A6A8DEP5-F1
#
_cell.length_a   1.000
_cell.length_b   1.000
_cell.length_c   1.000
_cell.angle_alpha   90.00
_cell.angle_beta   90.00
_cell.angle_gamma   90.00
#
_symmetry.space_group_name_H-M   'P 1'
#
loop_
_entity.id
_entity.type
_entity.pdbx_description
1 polymer ?
#
loop_
_entity_poly.entity_id
_entity_poly.type
_entity_poly.pdbx_seq_one_letter_code
_entity_poly.pdbx_strand_id
1 'polypeptide(L)'
;MLNEYQKKLLNEKQKMREFNRLERETIGLKTELDKLADKENAYKRKLNQEQVDVEKLEGLSITGIFITLAGKKLERLDKEKREVVAAQLKWQEASEARQDVEKELADLAERMNRLGNPKEKYDEFLRQKQEYLLTTSHEDGERSFELLNKIADLNADSKEINEALDAGSLASKSLSDARESLNKAKNWGTLDMFGGGLISTSLKHSNMDTAREEVHRAQKLLRKFSYELEDIGHTFQVDLSISGGLTFMDYFLMD
;
A
#
# COMPACT_ATOMS: atom_id res chain seq x y z
N MET A 1 32.91 -11.43 -26.79
CA MET A 1 33.76 -11.65 -25.61
C MET A 1 33.72 -10.50 -24.60
N LEU A 2 34.61 -9.50 -24.62
CA LEU A 2 34.67 -8.45 -23.56
C LEU A 2 33.36 -7.64 -23.44
N ASN A 3 32.79 -7.23 -24.58
CA ASN A 3 31.48 -6.57 -24.64
C ASN A 3 30.31 -7.46 -24.20
N GLU A 4 30.42 -8.79 -24.29
CA GLU A 4 29.37 -9.70 -23.81
C GLU A 4 29.43 -9.90 -22.30
N TYR A 5 30.64 -10.07 -21.73
CA TYR A 5 30.81 -10.07 -20.28
C TYR A 5 30.30 -8.76 -19.67
N GLN A 6 30.52 -7.64 -20.36
CA GLN A 6 30.03 -6.35 -19.91
C GLN A 6 28.50 -6.26 -19.91
N LYS A 7 27.83 -6.74 -20.97
CA LYS A 7 26.36 -6.79 -21.02
C LYS A 7 25.79 -7.70 -19.93
N LYS A 8 26.42 -8.85 -19.68
CA LYS A 8 26.02 -9.79 -18.62
C LYS A 8 26.17 -9.16 -17.23
N LEU A 9 27.30 -8.52 -16.94
CA LEU A 9 27.53 -7.82 -15.66
C LEU A 9 26.54 -6.67 -15.44
N LEU A 10 26.25 -5.88 -16.48
CA LEU A 10 25.25 -4.81 -16.40
C LEU A 10 23.87 -5.37 -16.05
N ASN A 11 23.46 -6.44 -16.73
CA ASN A 11 22.17 -7.08 -16.50
C ASN A 11 22.04 -7.64 -15.09
N GLU A 12 23.07 -8.32 -14.57
CA GLU A 12 23.02 -8.84 -13.20
C GLU A 12 23.09 -7.72 -12.15
N LYS A 13 23.86 -6.65 -12.39
CA LYS A 13 23.88 -5.46 -11.50
C LYS A 13 22.51 -4.78 -11.44
N GLN A 14 21.79 -4.69 -12.56
CA GLN A 14 20.42 -4.18 -12.60
C GLN A 14 19.46 -5.07 -11.80
N LYS A 15 19.54 -6.39 -11.97
CA LYS A 15 18.75 -7.34 -11.17
C LYS A 15 19.07 -7.28 -9.68
N MET A 16 20.33 -7.05 -9.30
CA MET A 16 20.70 -6.86 -7.89
C MET A 16 20.04 -5.62 -7.29
N ARG A 17 20.07 -4.49 -8.00
CA ARG A 17 19.39 -3.27 -7.54
C ARG A 17 17.88 -3.48 -7.42
N GLU A 18 17.26 -4.12 -8.41
CA GLU A 18 15.85 -4.50 -8.33
C GLU A 18 15.58 -5.41 -7.14
N PHE A 19 16.40 -6.45 -6.92
CA PHE A 19 16.24 -7.36 -5.78
C PHE A 19 16.33 -6.62 -4.43
N ASN A 20 17.34 -5.77 -4.26
CA ASN A 20 17.52 -4.97 -3.03
C ASN A 20 16.35 -4.01 -2.79
N ARG A 21 15.80 -3.44 -3.87
CA ARG A 21 14.60 -2.61 -3.81
C ARG A 21 13.38 -3.41 -3.36
N LEU A 22 13.13 -4.57 -3.96
CA LEU A 22 12.01 -5.45 -3.55
C LEU A 22 12.15 -5.92 -2.11
N GLU A 23 13.38 -6.14 -1.63
CA GLU A 23 13.67 -6.49 -0.25
C GLU A 23 13.30 -5.36 0.72
N ARG A 24 13.69 -4.10 0.41
CA ARG A 24 13.30 -2.93 1.22
C ARG A 24 11.79 -2.74 1.25
N GLU A 25 11.13 -2.82 0.10
CA GLU A 25 9.67 -2.74 -0.04
C GLU A 25 8.98 -3.84 0.79
N THR A 26 9.51 -5.06 0.77
CA THR A 26 9.00 -6.19 1.57
C THR A 26 9.10 -5.93 3.06
N ILE A 27 10.20 -5.35 3.54
CA ILE A 27 10.39 -5.00 4.96
C ILE A 27 9.38 -3.94 5.39
N GLY A 28 9.18 -2.92 4.55
CA GLY A 28 8.18 -1.88 4.78
C GLY A 28 6.76 -2.44 4.85
N LEU A 29 6.37 -3.26 3.89
CA LEU A 29 5.04 -3.87 3.83
C LEU A 29 4.79 -4.86 4.97
N LYS A 30 5.79 -5.59 5.45
CA LYS A 30 5.65 -6.43 6.65
C LYS A 30 5.33 -5.59 7.89
N THR A 31 6.01 -4.46 8.05
CA THR A 31 5.76 -3.54 9.16
C THR A 31 4.36 -2.94 9.08
N GLU A 32 3.88 -2.63 7.87
CA GLU A 32 2.51 -2.17 7.65
C GLU A 32 1.47 -3.28 7.91
N LEU A 33 1.76 -4.51 7.47
CA LEU A 33 0.90 -5.66 7.69
C LEU A 33 0.65 -5.90 9.18
N ASP A 34 1.70 -5.82 10.01
CA ASP A 34 1.59 -5.96 11.46
C ASP A 34 0.68 -4.88 12.05
N LYS A 35 0.82 -3.63 11.63
CA LYS A 35 -0.05 -2.52 12.07
C LYS A 35 -1.50 -2.72 11.64
N LEU A 36 -1.74 -3.19 10.41
CA LEU A 36 -3.08 -3.48 9.91
C LEU A 36 -3.72 -4.65 10.64
N ALA A 37 -2.95 -5.70 10.96
CA ALA A 37 -3.42 -6.82 11.76
C ALA A 37 -3.82 -6.39 13.19
N ASP A 38 -3.03 -5.52 13.82
CA ASP A 38 -3.37 -4.95 15.13
C ASP A 38 -4.65 -4.11 15.07
N LYS A 39 -4.79 -3.25 14.05
CA LYS A 39 -6.00 -2.45 13.81
C LYS A 39 -7.22 -3.34 13.55
N GLU A 40 -7.11 -4.36 12.70
CA GLU A 40 -8.19 -5.31 12.42
C GLU A 40 -8.65 -6.01 13.71
N ASN A 41 -7.71 -6.51 14.51
CA ASN A 41 -8.00 -7.15 15.79
C ASN A 41 -8.66 -6.20 16.80
N ALA A 42 -8.27 -4.93 16.82
CA ALA A 42 -8.92 -3.91 17.64
C ALA A 42 -10.37 -3.66 17.20
N TYR A 43 -10.62 -3.50 15.90
CA TYR A 43 -11.97 -3.31 15.37
C TYR A 43 -12.86 -4.53 15.53
N LYS A 44 -12.31 -5.75 15.36
CA LYS A 44 -13.03 -6.99 15.61
C LYS A 44 -13.47 -7.12 17.07
N ARG A 45 -12.60 -6.73 18.01
CA ARG A 45 -12.95 -6.69 19.44
C ARG A 45 -14.07 -5.69 19.71
N LYS A 46 -14.00 -4.50 19.12
CA LYS A 46 -15.05 -3.49 19.26
C LYS A 46 -16.38 -3.98 18.69
N LEU A 47 -16.38 -4.52 17.47
CA LEU A 47 -17.56 -5.11 16.84
C LEU A 47 -18.25 -6.16 17.74
N ASN A 48 -17.46 -7.07 18.33
CA ASN A 48 -18.00 -8.07 19.25
C ASN A 48 -18.63 -7.44 20.51
N GLN A 49 -18.07 -6.34 21.03
CA GLN A 49 -18.63 -5.62 22.18
C GLN A 49 -19.98 -4.99 21.83
N GLU A 50 -20.05 -4.27 20.70
CA GLU A 50 -21.29 -3.62 20.24
C GLU A 50 -22.38 -4.67 19.96
N GLN A 51 -22.03 -5.83 19.39
CA GLN A 51 -22.98 -6.94 19.16
C GLN A 51 -23.56 -7.47 20.47
N VAL A 52 -22.71 -7.67 21.49
CA VAL A 52 -23.15 -8.11 22.83
C VAL A 52 -24.06 -7.09 23.49
N ASP A 53 -23.83 -5.79 23.29
CA ASP A 53 -24.69 -4.74 23.86
C ASP A 53 -26.05 -4.66 23.17
N VAL A 54 -26.12 -4.88 21.85
CA VAL A 54 -27.39 -5.10 21.13
C VAL A 54 -28.12 -6.33 21.66
N GLU A 55 -27.45 -7.48 21.82
CA GLU A 55 -28.07 -8.71 22.34
C GLU A 55 -28.66 -8.53 23.74
N LYS A 56 -27.95 -7.84 24.65
CA LYS A 56 -28.47 -7.51 25.99
C LYS A 56 -29.73 -6.65 25.92
N LEU A 57 -29.77 -5.68 25.01
CA LEU A 57 -30.93 -4.81 24.83
C LEU A 57 -32.10 -5.55 24.18
N GLU A 58 -31.86 -6.48 23.26
CA GLU A 58 -32.91 -7.31 22.66
C GLU A 58 -33.48 -8.34 23.64
N GLY A 59 -32.65 -8.94 24.49
CA GLY A 59 -33.04 -9.97 25.47
C GLY A 59 -33.87 -9.49 26.67
N LEU A 60 -33.91 -8.19 26.96
CA LEU A 60 -34.75 -7.62 28.03
C LEU A 60 -36.22 -7.57 27.59
N SER A 61 -37.07 -8.47 28.08
CA SER A 61 -38.49 -8.54 27.70
C SER A 61 -39.25 -7.22 27.88
N ILE A 62 -39.95 -6.78 26.83
CA ILE A 62 -40.71 -5.52 26.76
C ILE A 62 -41.92 -5.52 27.73
N THR A 63 -42.37 -6.70 28.18
CA THR A 63 -43.51 -6.83 29.09
C THR A 63 -43.24 -6.37 30.53
N GLY A 64 -41.98 -6.16 30.94
CA GLY A 64 -41.63 -5.77 32.31
C GLY A 64 -41.20 -4.30 32.50
N ILE A 65 -41.13 -3.52 31.42
CA ILE A 65 -40.49 -2.19 31.43
C ILE A 65 -41.54 -1.13 31.08
N PHE A 66 -41.85 -0.24 32.03
CA PHE A 66 -42.82 0.86 31.92
C PHE A 66 -42.72 1.63 30.57
N ILE A 67 -43.87 2.10 30.06
CA ILE A 67 -44.05 2.73 28.73
C ILE A 67 -43.01 3.85 28.43
N THR A 68 -42.57 4.61 29.42
CA THR A 68 -41.54 5.68 29.26
C THR A 68 -40.13 5.14 29.05
N LEU A 69 -39.83 3.96 29.59
CA LEU A 69 -38.56 3.26 29.40
C LEU A 69 -38.54 2.49 28.07
N ALA A 70 -39.70 2.06 27.56
CA ALA A 70 -39.80 1.41 26.25
C ALA A 70 -39.34 2.33 25.11
N GLY A 71 -39.71 3.62 25.15
CA GLY A 71 -39.21 4.62 24.19
C GLY A 71 -37.69 4.81 24.26
N LYS A 72 -37.13 5.00 25.47
CA LYS A 72 -35.68 5.13 25.68
C LYS A 72 -34.91 3.86 25.29
N LYS A 73 -35.51 2.68 25.49
CA LYS A 73 -34.92 1.40 25.08
C LYS A 73 -34.84 1.27 23.57
N LEU A 74 -35.90 1.63 22.85
CA LEU A 74 -35.92 1.62 21.38
C LEU A 74 -34.88 2.59 20.79
N GLU A 75 -34.80 3.80 21.34
CA GLU A 75 -33.80 4.80 20.92
C GLU A 75 -32.37 4.31 21.17
N ARG A 76 -32.11 3.72 22.34
CA ARG A 76 -30.81 3.12 22.65
C ARG A 76 -30.49 1.93 21.75
N LEU A 77 -31.45 1.06 21.50
CA LEU A 77 -31.27 -0.09 20.60
C LEU A 77 -30.93 0.35 19.17
N ASP A 78 -31.59 1.41 18.67
CA ASP A 78 -31.27 1.98 17.36
C ASP A 78 -29.84 2.54 17.32
N LYS A 79 -29.41 3.24 18.37
CA LYS A 79 -28.04 3.74 18.50
C LYS A 79 -27.02 2.60 18.46
N GLU A 80 -27.23 1.56 19.26
CA GLU A 80 -26.27 0.44 19.40
C GLU A 80 -26.22 -0.39 18.10
N LYS A 81 -27.34 -0.53 17.38
CA LYS A 81 -27.35 -1.10 16.02
C LYS A 81 -26.53 -0.28 15.02
N ARG A 82 -26.58 1.05 15.09
CA ARG A 82 -25.72 1.91 14.26
C ARG A 82 -24.24 1.75 14.63
N GLU A 83 -23.93 1.62 15.92
CA GLU A 83 -22.57 1.40 16.42
C GLU A 83 -22.02 0.04 15.93
N VAL A 84 -22.83 -1.02 15.91
CA VAL A 84 -22.48 -2.31 15.28
C VAL A 84 -22.17 -2.16 13.79
N VAL A 85 -23.03 -1.48 13.03
CA VAL A 85 -22.82 -1.28 11.58
C VAL A 85 -21.53 -0.51 11.32
N ALA A 86 -21.26 0.55 12.09
CA ALA A 86 -20.02 1.31 11.98
C ALA A 86 -18.78 0.46 12.33
N ALA A 87 -18.83 -0.32 13.41
CA ALA A 87 -17.74 -1.21 13.80
C ALA A 87 -17.49 -2.31 12.77
N GLN A 88 -18.56 -2.84 12.16
CA GLN A 88 -18.49 -3.84 11.09
C GLN A 88 -17.77 -3.28 9.86
N LEU A 89 -18.12 -2.05 9.46
CA LEU A 89 -17.50 -1.38 8.33
C LEU A 89 -16.00 -1.15 8.56
N LYS A 90 -15.62 -0.64 9.73
CA LYS A 90 -14.21 -0.39 10.10
C LYS A 90 -13.40 -1.69 10.17
N TRP A 91 -13.98 -2.77 10.68
CA TRP A 91 -13.32 -4.09 10.66
C TRP A 91 -13.12 -4.59 9.23
N GLN A 92 -14.15 -4.48 8.38
CA GLN A 92 -14.05 -4.89 6.98
C GLN A 92 -12.99 -4.10 6.22
N GLU A 93 -12.88 -2.77 6.44
CA GLU A 93 -11.82 -1.91 5.87
C GLU A 93 -10.42 -2.40 6.23
N ALA A 94 -10.20 -2.64 7.52
CA ALA A 94 -8.91 -3.12 8.00
C ALA A 94 -8.57 -4.51 7.45
N SER A 95 -9.57 -5.42 7.37
CA SER A 95 -9.40 -6.75 6.81
C SER A 95 -9.06 -6.70 5.31
N GLU A 96 -9.77 -5.89 4.52
CA GLU A 96 -9.50 -5.73 3.08
C GLU A 96 -8.11 -5.14 2.84
N ALA A 97 -7.74 -4.08 3.56
CA ALA A 97 -6.41 -3.48 3.48
C ALA A 97 -5.31 -4.49 3.84
N ARG A 98 -5.53 -5.31 4.89
CA ARG A 98 -4.60 -6.37 5.29
C ARG A 98 -4.42 -7.40 4.17
N GLN A 99 -5.53 -7.89 3.60
CA GLN A 99 -5.50 -8.86 2.51
C GLN A 99 -4.78 -8.33 1.27
N ASP A 100 -4.95 -7.04 0.96
CA ASP A 100 -4.28 -6.43 -0.20
C ASP A 100 -2.77 -6.31 0.01
N VAL A 101 -2.31 -6.00 1.22
CA VAL A 101 -0.88 -6.03 1.58
C VAL A 101 -0.33 -7.46 1.54
N GLU A 102 -1.09 -8.46 2.00
CA GLU A 102 -0.68 -9.88 1.91
C GLU A 102 -0.49 -10.33 0.46
N LYS A 103 -1.40 -9.95 -0.45
CA LYS A 103 -1.26 -10.24 -1.88
C LYS A 103 -0.02 -9.55 -2.46
N GLU A 104 0.20 -8.29 -2.10
CA GLU A 104 1.37 -7.53 -2.57
C GLU A 104 2.68 -8.17 -2.11
N LEU A 105 2.75 -8.63 -0.85
CA LEU A 105 3.90 -9.38 -0.34
C LEU A 105 4.12 -10.70 -1.09
N ALA A 106 3.06 -11.42 -1.44
CA ALA A 106 3.15 -12.65 -2.23
C ALA A 106 3.68 -12.36 -3.65
N ASP A 107 3.19 -11.31 -4.30
CA ASP A 107 3.64 -10.88 -5.63
C ASP A 107 5.13 -10.47 -5.61
N LEU A 108 5.56 -9.73 -4.58
CA LEU A 108 6.96 -9.35 -4.41
C LEU A 108 7.86 -10.57 -4.20
N ALA A 109 7.43 -11.52 -3.37
CA ALA A 109 8.16 -12.77 -3.15
C ALA A 109 8.31 -13.57 -4.46
N GLU A 110 7.27 -13.63 -5.29
CA GLU A 110 7.34 -14.28 -6.60
C GLU A 110 8.32 -13.56 -7.54
N ARG A 111 8.28 -12.23 -7.58
CA ARG A 111 9.21 -11.42 -8.37
C ARG A 111 10.66 -11.63 -7.94
N MET A 112 10.93 -11.64 -6.64
CA MET A 112 12.27 -11.92 -6.09
C MET A 112 12.75 -13.34 -6.47
N ASN A 113 11.87 -14.33 -6.38
CA ASN A 113 12.19 -15.70 -6.81
C ASN A 113 12.52 -15.79 -8.31
N ARG A 114 11.80 -15.06 -9.18
CA ARG A 114 12.08 -15.00 -10.63
C ARG A 114 13.44 -14.36 -10.95
N LEU A 115 13.90 -13.40 -10.13
CA LEU A 115 15.22 -12.79 -10.27
C LEU A 115 16.35 -13.76 -9.87
N GLY A 116 16.07 -14.69 -8.96
CA GLY A 116 17.01 -15.69 -8.46
C GLY A 116 18.09 -15.06 -7.57
N ASN A 117 19.35 -15.45 -7.75
CA ASN A 117 20.48 -14.88 -7.01
C ASN A 117 21.37 -14.02 -7.94
N PRO A 118 20.98 -12.77 -8.22
CA PRO A 118 21.72 -11.91 -9.15
C PRO A 118 23.11 -11.55 -8.63
N LYS A 119 23.33 -11.53 -7.30
CA LYS A 119 24.65 -11.31 -6.71
C LYS A 119 25.61 -12.43 -7.07
N GLU A 120 25.20 -13.68 -6.91
CA GLU A 120 26.04 -14.84 -7.23
C GLU A 120 26.41 -14.88 -8.71
N LYS A 121 25.45 -14.60 -9.61
CA LYS A 121 25.69 -14.53 -11.05
C LYS A 121 26.60 -13.36 -11.44
N TYR A 122 26.45 -12.20 -10.78
CA TYR A 122 27.35 -11.06 -10.96
C TYR A 122 28.78 -11.42 -10.57
N ASP A 123 28.97 -12.02 -9.39
CA ASP A 123 30.27 -12.45 -8.89
C ASP A 123 30.91 -13.51 -9.82
N GLU A 124 30.11 -14.41 -10.40
CA GLU A 124 30.56 -15.39 -11.38
C GLU A 124 31.06 -14.73 -12.68
N PHE A 125 30.27 -13.84 -13.29
CA PHE A 125 30.68 -13.15 -14.52
C PHE A 125 31.87 -12.23 -14.30
N LEU A 126 32.03 -11.69 -13.09
CA LEU A 126 33.17 -10.86 -12.73
C LEU A 126 34.46 -11.70 -12.72
N ARG A 127 34.43 -12.89 -12.11
CA ARG A 127 35.56 -13.84 -12.12
C ARG A 127 35.93 -14.25 -13.55
N GLN A 128 34.95 -14.60 -14.37
CA GLN A 128 35.19 -14.98 -15.77
C GLN A 128 35.82 -13.84 -16.60
N LYS A 129 35.39 -12.59 -16.35
CA LYS A 129 35.96 -11.41 -17.01
C LYS A 129 37.40 -11.14 -16.55
N GLN A 130 37.68 -11.28 -15.25
CA GLN A 130 39.02 -11.11 -14.69
C GLN A 130 39.99 -12.14 -15.27
N GLU A 131 39.60 -13.41 -15.32
CA GLU A 131 40.39 -14.49 -15.91
C GLU A 131 40.71 -14.21 -17.39
N TYR A 132 39.71 -13.78 -18.16
CA TYR A 132 39.90 -13.38 -19.56
C TYR A 132 40.87 -12.19 -19.72
N LEU A 133 40.82 -11.19 -18.84
CA LEU A 133 41.73 -10.04 -18.91
C LEU A 133 43.18 -10.41 -18.55
N LEU A 134 43.36 -11.27 -17.54
CA LEU A 134 44.67 -11.78 -17.13
C LEU A 134 45.34 -12.63 -18.23
N THR A 135 44.57 -13.35 -19.03
CA THR A 135 45.11 -14.12 -20.16
C THR A 135 45.41 -13.27 -21.40
N THR A 136 44.88 -12.05 -21.50
CA THR A 136 44.91 -11.25 -22.75
C THR A 136 45.72 -9.94 -22.65
N SER A 137 46.40 -9.65 -21.53
CA SER A 137 47.36 -8.54 -21.32
C SER A 137 46.90 -7.15 -21.83
N HIS A 138 46.33 -6.30 -20.96
CA HIS A 138 46.21 -4.86 -21.25
C HIS A 138 46.20 -3.99 -19.98
N GLU A 139 47.11 -3.00 -19.94
CA GLU A 139 47.16 -1.90 -18.95
C GLU A 139 45.91 -1.00 -19.01
N ASP A 140 45.13 -1.02 -20.09
CA ASP A 140 43.88 -0.25 -20.26
C ASP A 140 42.65 -0.87 -19.57
N GLY A 141 42.80 -2.05 -18.97
CA GLY A 141 41.70 -2.84 -18.43
C GLY A 141 41.03 -2.22 -17.19
N GLU A 142 41.82 -1.66 -16.27
CA GLU A 142 41.30 -1.07 -15.03
C GLU A 142 40.54 0.23 -15.29
N ARG A 143 41.10 1.14 -16.11
CA ARG A 143 40.43 2.40 -16.44
C ARG A 143 39.14 2.17 -17.22
N SER A 144 39.15 1.20 -18.13
CA SER A 144 37.93 0.79 -18.86
C SER A 144 36.90 0.19 -17.91
N PHE A 145 37.34 -0.59 -16.91
CA PHE A 145 36.45 -1.18 -15.91
C PHE A 145 35.78 -0.13 -15.01
N GLU A 146 36.53 0.87 -14.54
CA GLU A 146 35.99 1.99 -13.75
C GLU A 146 34.91 2.77 -14.51
N LEU A 147 35.20 3.17 -15.76
CA LEU A 147 34.26 3.92 -16.59
C LEU A 147 32.98 3.12 -16.87
N LEU A 148 33.13 1.82 -17.11
CA LEU A 148 32.01 0.93 -17.37
C LEU A 148 31.14 0.69 -16.14
N ASN A 149 31.74 0.58 -14.94
CA ASN A 149 30.97 0.54 -13.69
C ASN A 149 30.20 1.84 -13.49
N LYS A 150 30.81 2.98 -13.78
CA LYS A 150 30.16 4.29 -13.69
C LYS A 150 29.00 4.44 -14.65
N ILE A 151 29.13 3.95 -15.89
CA ILE A 151 28.01 3.89 -16.85
C ILE A 151 26.88 2.98 -16.34
N ALA A 152 27.23 1.84 -15.73
CA ALA A 152 26.25 0.93 -15.16
C ALA A 152 25.47 1.57 -14.00
N ASP A 153 26.17 2.32 -13.14
CA ASP A 153 25.54 3.08 -12.06
C ASP A 153 24.62 4.16 -12.61
N LEU A 154 25.11 5.02 -13.52
CA LEU A 154 24.29 6.08 -14.12
C LEU A 154 23.03 5.56 -14.84
N ASN A 155 23.12 4.41 -15.52
CA ASN A 155 21.96 3.81 -16.17
C ASN A 155 20.94 3.29 -15.17
N ALA A 156 21.40 2.72 -14.06
CA ALA A 156 20.51 2.24 -13.01
C ALA A 156 19.89 3.40 -12.23
N ASP A 157 20.65 4.45 -11.95
CA ASP A 157 20.16 5.70 -11.35
C ASP A 157 19.09 6.35 -12.24
N SER A 158 19.32 6.39 -13.57
CA SER A 158 18.32 6.88 -14.52
C SER A 158 17.06 6.02 -14.55
N LYS A 159 17.16 4.71 -14.30
CA LYS A 159 16.00 3.82 -14.22
C LYS A 159 15.17 4.13 -12.96
N GLU A 160 15.82 4.23 -11.81
CA GLU A 160 15.19 4.56 -10.52
C GLU A 160 14.44 5.91 -10.59
N ILE A 161 15.04 6.93 -11.21
CA ILE A 161 14.38 8.23 -11.43
C ILE A 161 13.12 8.10 -12.27
N ASN A 162 13.16 7.33 -13.36
CA ASN A 162 11.99 7.13 -14.22
C ASN A 162 10.88 6.36 -13.49
N GLU A 163 11.24 5.35 -12.68
CA GLU A 163 10.28 4.59 -11.88
C GLU A 163 9.58 5.48 -10.83
N ALA A 164 10.32 6.41 -10.20
CA ALA A 164 9.74 7.39 -9.29
C ALA A 164 8.82 8.40 -10.01
N LEU A 165 9.20 8.86 -11.20
CA LEU A 165 8.35 9.76 -12.00
C LEU A 165 7.04 9.06 -12.39
N ASP A 166 7.11 7.81 -12.83
CA ASP A 166 5.94 7.01 -13.19
C ASP A 166 5.03 6.76 -11.97
N ALA A 167 5.62 6.35 -10.84
CA ALA A 167 4.89 6.15 -9.59
C ALA A 167 4.22 7.43 -9.10
N GLY A 168 4.92 8.57 -9.15
CA GLY A 168 4.40 9.88 -8.79
C GLY A 168 3.24 10.33 -9.68
N SER A 169 3.35 10.09 -11.00
CA SER A 169 2.29 10.39 -11.96
C SER A 169 1.03 9.56 -11.68
N LEU A 170 1.19 8.26 -11.44
CA LEU A 170 0.09 7.37 -11.09
C LEU A 170 -0.56 7.74 -9.75
N ALA A 171 0.25 8.04 -8.73
CA ALA A 171 -0.23 8.48 -7.42
C ALA A 171 -1.05 9.79 -7.54
N SER A 172 -0.52 10.78 -8.26
CA SER A 172 -1.20 12.05 -8.52
C SER A 172 -2.56 11.86 -9.21
N LYS A 173 -2.61 11.02 -10.25
CA LYS A 173 -3.86 10.69 -10.93
C LYS A 173 -4.87 10.04 -9.99
N SER A 174 -4.46 9.01 -9.24
CA SER A 174 -5.35 8.30 -8.32
C SER A 174 -5.88 9.19 -7.19
N LEU A 175 -5.10 10.16 -6.71
CA LEU A 175 -5.57 11.16 -5.76
C LEU A 175 -6.65 12.07 -6.35
N SER A 176 -6.52 12.43 -7.63
CA SER A 176 -7.56 13.19 -8.33
C SER A 176 -8.85 12.37 -8.49
N ASP A 177 -8.72 11.09 -8.84
CA ASP A 177 -9.85 10.16 -8.98
C ASP A 177 -10.57 9.96 -7.63
N ALA A 178 -9.81 9.72 -6.56
CA ALA A 178 -10.33 9.63 -5.19
C ALA A 178 -11.06 10.92 -4.77
N ARG A 179 -10.49 12.09 -5.05
CA ARG A 179 -11.13 13.39 -4.76
C ARG A 179 -12.46 13.54 -5.52
N GLU A 180 -12.51 13.14 -6.79
CA GLU A 180 -13.74 13.21 -7.59
C GLU A 180 -14.82 12.27 -7.05
N SER A 181 -14.46 11.03 -6.71
CA SER A 181 -15.38 10.05 -6.13
C SER A 181 -15.89 10.49 -4.75
N LEU A 182 -15.03 11.05 -3.90
CA LEU A 182 -15.44 11.62 -2.61
C LEU A 182 -16.40 12.81 -2.77
N ASN A 183 -16.16 13.69 -3.74
CA ASN A 183 -17.08 14.80 -4.04
C ASN A 183 -18.45 14.29 -4.52
N LYS A 184 -18.47 13.23 -5.33
CA LYS A 184 -19.71 12.56 -5.74
C LYS A 184 -20.43 11.97 -4.52
N ALA A 185 -19.73 11.25 -3.64
CA ALA A 185 -20.32 10.67 -2.43
C ALA A 185 -20.88 11.75 -1.47
N LYS A 186 -20.17 12.86 -1.27
CA LYS A 186 -20.62 13.99 -0.41
C LYS A 186 -21.93 14.63 -0.89
N ASN A 187 -22.13 14.73 -2.20
CA ASN A 187 -23.34 15.30 -2.79
C ASN A 187 -24.59 14.40 -2.61
N TRP A 188 -24.42 13.14 -2.21
CA TRP A 188 -25.52 12.23 -1.85
C TRP A 188 -25.82 12.22 -0.34
N GLY A 189 -24.83 12.47 0.52
CA GLY A 189 -25.00 12.49 1.98
C GLY A 189 -25.81 13.69 2.51
N THR A 190 -25.83 14.81 1.79
CA THR A 190 -26.62 16.01 2.17
C THR A 190 -28.11 15.88 1.90
N LEU A 191 -28.54 14.93 1.06
CA LEU A 191 -29.97 14.71 0.76
C LEU A 191 -30.71 13.93 1.85
N ASP A 192 -30.02 13.12 2.67
CA ASP A 192 -30.64 12.20 3.63
C ASP A 192 -30.94 12.80 5.01
N MET A 193 -30.39 13.97 5.34
CA MET A 193 -30.70 14.65 6.61
C MET A 193 -31.94 15.56 6.56
N PHE A 194 -32.54 15.77 5.38
CA PHE A 194 -33.63 16.77 5.22
C PHE A 194 -34.90 16.29 4.49
N GLY A 195 -34.97 15.07 3.97
CA GLY A 195 -36.12 14.66 3.17
C GLY A 195 -36.49 13.20 3.39
N GLY A 196 -37.40 12.94 4.32
CA GLY A 196 -38.04 11.63 4.43
C GLY A 196 -38.70 11.25 3.10
N GLY A 197 -38.13 10.28 2.40
CA GLY A 197 -38.66 9.85 1.11
C GLY A 197 -37.81 8.76 0.47
N LEU A 198 -38.48 7.66 0.18
CA LEU A 198 -38.06 6.45 -0.53
C LEU A 198 -37.30 6.72 -1.86
N ILE A 199 -36.03 7.14 -1.79
CA ILE A 199 -35.15 7.22 -2.97
C ILE A 199 -33.95 6.28 -2.76
N SER A 200 -34.06 5.11 -3.38
CA SER A 200 -33.02 4.17 -3.82
C SER A 200 -31.89 3.83 -2.84
N THR A 201 -32.08 2.75 -2.08
CA THR A 201 -31.04 2.09 -1.27
C THR A 201 -29.93 1.45 -2.12
N SER A 202 -30.14 1.22 -3.43
CA SER A 202 -29.18 0.55 -4.32
C SER A 202 -28.20 1.50 -5.04
N LEU A 203 -28.60 2.73 -5.35
CA LEU A 203 -27.68 3.74 -5.92
C LEU A 203 -26.81 4.43 -4.86
N LYS A 204 -27.19 4.33 -3.58
CA LYS A 204 -26.45 4.92 -2.45
C LYS A 204 -25.18 4.16 -2.07
N HIS A 205 -25.18 2.83 -2.18
CA HIS A 205 -24.00 2.02 -1.87
C HIS A 205 -22.91 2.18 -2.93
N SER A 206 -23.26 2.19 -4.22
CA SER A 206 -22.26 2.19 -5.30
C SER A 206 -21.29 3.38 -5.25
N ASN A 207 -21.76 4.59 -4.94
CA ASN A 207 -20.89 5.78 -4.91
C ASN A 207 -19.97 5.82 -3.68
N MET A 208 -20.41 5.27 -2.54
CA MET A 208 -19.58 5.16 -1.33
C MET A 208 -18.53 4.05 -1.50
N ASP A 209 -18.94 2.91 -2.05
CA ASP A 209 -18.04 1.78 -2.35
C ASP A 209 -16.97 2.22 -3.37
N THR A 210 -17.35 2.90 -4.46
CA THR A 210 -16.38 3.45 -5.43
C THR A 210 -15.46 4.50 -4.80
N ALA A 211 -15.95 5.36 -3.92
CA ALA A 211 -15.09 6.34 -3.25
C ALA A 211 -14.05 5.64 -2.35
N ARG A 212 -14.47 4.60 -1.65
CA ARG A 212 -13.59 3.77 -0.82
C ARG A 212 -12.54 3.03 -1.65
N GLU A 213 -12.93 2.41 -2.76
CA GLU A 213 -12.00 1.76 -3.69
C GLU A 213 -10.95 2.73 -4.24
N GLU A 214 -11.36 3.92 -4.69
CA GLU A 214 -10.43 4.92 -5.22
C GLU A 214 -9.50 5.49 -4.14
N VAL A 215 -9.98 5.65 -2.90
CA VAL A 215 -9.13 6.01 -1.76
C VAL A 215 -8.10 4.91 -1.49
N HIS A 216 -8.51 3.64 -1.39
CA HIS A 216 -7.58 2.51 -1.21
C HIS A 216 -6.54 2.43 -2.32
N ARG A 217 -6.94 2.67 -3.57
CA ARG A 217 -6.03 2.72 -4.71
C ARG A 217 -5.01 3.85 -4.59
N ALA A 218 -5.46 5.05 -4.22
CA ALA A 218 -4.58 6.19 -4.01
C ALA A 218 -3.57 5.95 -2.88
N GLN A 219 -4.00 5.29 -1.80
CA GLN A 219 -3.14 4.88 -0.70
C GLN A 219 -2.02 3.96 -1.18
N LYS A 220 -2.35 2.90 -1.92
CA LYS A 220 -1.38 1.96 -2.47
C LYS A 220 -0.35 2.65 -3.37
N LEU A 221 -0.80 3.52 -4.27
CA LEU A 221 0.08 4.21 -5.22
C LEU A 221 0.98 5.25 -4.55
N LEU A 222 0.47 5.96 -3.54
CA LEU A 222 1.28 6.88 -2.73
C LEU A 222 2.37 6.16 -1.94
N ARG A 223 2.05 5.01 -1.35
CA ARG A 223 3.04 4.18 -0.66
C ARG A 223 4.13 3.73 -1.63
N LYS A 224 3.75 3.20 -2.78
CA LYS A 224 4.71 2.82 -3.83
C LYS A 224 5.62 4.00 -4.19
N PHE A 225 5.04 5.18 -4.45
CA PHE A 225 5.82 6.38 -4.76
C PHE A 225 6.78 6.77 -3.63
N SER A 226 6.36 6.63 -2.37
CA SER A 226 7.24 6.87 -1.21
C SER A 226 8.46 5.94 -1.22
N TYR A 227 8.30 4.66 -1.56
CA TYR A 227 9.42 3.73 -1.67
C TYR A 227 10.37 4.08 -2.82
N GLU A 228 9.85 4.49 -3.99
CA GLU A 228 10.72 4.94 -5.09
C GLU A 228 11.54 6.19 -4.70
N LEU A 229 10.95 7.11 -3.94
CA LEU A 229 11.65 8.29 -3.45
C LEU A 229 12.70 7.96 -2.38
N GLU A 230 12.40 7.04 -1.47
CA GLU A 230 13.35 6.57 -0.47
C GLU A 230 14.57 5.93 -1.14
N ASP A 231 14.34 5.13 -2.19
CA ASP A 231 15.38 4.49 -2.98
C ASP A 231 16.30 5.51 -3.67
N ILE A 232 15.73 6.55 -4.29
CA ILE A 232 16.51 7.69 -4.81
C ILE A 232 17.26 8.38 -3.67
N GLY A 233 16.62 8.58 -2.51
CA GLY A 233 17.25 9.19 -1.34
C GLY A 233 18.48 8.42 -0.85
N HIS A 234 18.42 7.09 -0.84
CA HIS A 234 19.57 6.23 -0.52
C HIS A 234 20.66 6.30 -1.60
N THR A 235 20.29 6.28 -2.88
CA THR A 235 21.23 6.34 -4.00
C THR A 235 21.99 7.68 -4.07
N PHE A 236 21.28 8.79 -3.84
CA PHE A 236 21.83 10.15 -3.99
C PHE A 236 22.15 10.84 -2.66
N GLN A 237 21.91 10.20 -1.52
CA GLN A 237 22.03 10.78 -0.17
C GLN A 237 21.22 12.08 0.00
N VAL A 238 19.99 12.09 -0.53
CA VAL A 238 19.06 13.23 -0.44
C VAL A 238 17.88 12.82 0.43
N ASP A 239 17.44 13.69 1.33
CA ASP A 239 16.24 13.46 2.14
C ASP A 239 14.98 13.71 1.29
N LEU A 240 14.38 12.63 0.79
CA LEU A 240 13.13 12.64 0.03
C LEU A 240 12.09 11.81 0.79
N SER A 241 11.11 12.47 1.42
CA SER A 241 10.05 11.79 2.17
C SER A 241 8.67 12.43 1.93
N ILE A 242 7.63 11.59 1.90
CA ILE A 242 6.23 12.02 1.85
C ILE A 242 5.67 12.03 3.28
N SER A 243 5.84 13.14 3.99
CA SER A 243 5.40 13.27 5.39
C SER A 243 3.89 13.55 5.54
N GLY A 244 3.25 14.15 4.54
CA GLY A 244 1.84 14.58 4.62
C GLY A 244 0.80 13.56 4.14
N GLY A 245 1.13 12.71 3.16
CA GLY A 245 0.18 11.78 2.55
C GLY A 245 -0.27 10.66 3.49
N LEU A 246 0.67 10.07 4.25
CA LEU A 246 0.40 9.01 5.23
C LEU A 246 -0.45 9.51 6.42
N THR A 247 -0.32 10.79 6.79
CA THR A 247 -1.06 11.39 7.91
C THR A 247 -2.54 11.62 7.56
N PHE A 248 -2.84 12.00 6.31
CA PHE A 248 -4.23 12.08 5.82
C PHE A 248 -4.93 10.71 5.85
N MET A 249 -4.18 9.63 5.63
CA MET A 249 -4.69 8.26 5.63
C MET A 249 -5.10 7.78 7.02
N ASP A 250 -4.34 8.15 8.06
CA ASP A 250 -4.74 7.85 9.44
C ASP A 250 -5.99 8.65 9.85
N TYR A 251 -6.13 9.90 9.39
CA TYR A 251 -7.28 10.74 9.75
C TYR A 251 -8.62 10.23 9.16
N PHE A 252 -8.63 9.77 7.91
CA PHE A 252 -9.83 9.22 7.27
C PHE A 252 -10.31 7.89 7.89
N LEU A 253 -9.40 7.11 8.46
CA LEU A 253 -9.73 5.84 9.15
C LEU A 253 -10.11 6.04 10.63
N MET A 254 -9.74 7.19 11.22
CA MET A 254 -9.95 7.47 12.65
C MET A 254 -11.29 8.16 12.94
N ASP A 255 -11.85 8.94 12.00
CA ASP A 255 -13.17 9.57 12.12
C ASP A 255 -14.28 8.69 11.50
#